data_AF-A0A4T0VLJ0-F1
#
_entry.id   AF-A0A4T0VLJ0-F1
#
_cell.length_a   1.000
_cell.length_b   1.000
_cell.length_c   1.000
_cell.angle_alpha   90.00
_cell.angle_beta   90.00
_cell.angle_gamma   90.00
#
_symmetry.space_group_name_H-M   'P 1'
#
loop_
_entity.id
_entity.type
_entity.pdbx_description
1 polymer ?
#
loop_
_entity_poly.entity_id
_entity_poly.type
_entity_poly.pdbx_seq_one_letter_code
_entity_poly.pdbx_strand_id
1 'polypeptide(L)'
;MPPKSAPVLIVGAGVFGLSLAHELAANRGYTSVTILDRFLPPVPDGSSVDVSRIIRTEYADPLYSSLATDALQGWRTSEVYSPHYHESGFVMMADERERPSPYFEKYRQWKTAQDRERPLEFFEPPHADDEVKRLYRGVQADLREFAATHNRAGGWADAAGAIRTLAGRCTLAGVSFVTGAQGTVVSLLRRRGAGGKSG
;
A
#
# COMPACT_ATOMS: atom_id res chain seq x y z
N MET A 1 23.94 -14.58 -3.32
CA MET A 1 22.50 -14.91 -3.34
C MET A 1 22.32 -16.38 -3.70
N PRO A 2 21.26 -17.06 -3.23
CA PRO A 2 20.99 -18.43 -3.67
C PRO A 2 20.78 -18.49 -5.20
N PRO A 3 21.02 -19.66 -5.84
CA PRO A 3 20.75 -19.86 -7.25
C PRO A 3 19.30 -19.50 -7.63
N LYS A 4 19.08 -19.04 -8.85
CA LYS A 4 17.72 -18.69 -9.34
C LYS A 4 16.77 -19.88 -9.45
N SER A 5 17.33 -21.08 -9.54
CA SER A 5 16.60 -22.35 -9.48
C SER A 5 16.35 -22.85 -8.05
N ALA A 6 16.91 -22.20 -7.02
CA ALA A 6 16.66 -22.59 -5.65
C ALA A 6 15.20 -22.35 -5.28
N PRO A 7 14.53 -23.29 -4.59
CA PRO A 7 13.13 -23.15 -4.24
C PRO A 7 12.93 -21.99 -3.26
N VAL A 8 11.98 -21.11 -3.58
CA VAL A 8 11.52 -20.02 -2.73
C VAL A 8 10.07 -20.27 -2.34
N LEU A 9 9.82 -20.26 -1.04
CA LEU A 9 8.48 -20.40 -0.47
C LEU A 9 8.06 -19.07 0.15
N ILE A 10 6.88 -18.59 -0.24
CA ILE A 10 6.27 -17.36 0.27
C ILE A 10 5.00 -17.76 1.02
N VAL A 11 4.90 -17.35 2.29
CA VAL A 11 3.71 -17.60 3.12
C VAL A 11 2.84 -16.34 3.10
N GLY A 12 1.65 -16.46 2.53
CA GLY A 12 0.68 -15.38 2.35
C GLY A 12 0.55 -14.93 0.90
N ALA A 13 -0.66 -15.00 0.36
CA ALA A 13 -1.06 -14.54 -0.98
C ALA A 13 -1.74 -13.15 -0.96
N GLY A 14 -1.36 -12.30 0.00
CA GLY A 14 -1.73 -10.87 0.04
C GLY A 14 -0.83 -10.00 -0.84
N VAL A 15 -1.05 -8.68 -0.81
CA VAL A 15 -0.33 -7.70 -1.65
C VAL A 15 1.19 -7.85 -1.64
N PHE A 16 1.80 -8.07 -0.46
CA PHE A 16 3.25 -8.20 -0.35
C PHE A 16 3.76 -9.55 -0.83
N GLY A 17 3.06 -10.64 -0.53
CA GLY A 17 3.46 -11.96 -0.98
C GLY A 17 3.39 -12.10 -2.50
N LEU A 18 2.31 -11.60 -3.10
CA LEU A 18 2.14 -11.56 -4.55
C LEU A 18 3.16 -10.63 -5.22
N SER A 19 3.38 -9.42 -4.68
CA SER A 19 4.37 -8.49 -5.23
C SER A 19 5.77 -9.07 -5.22
N LEU A 20 6.16 -9.71 -4.10
CA LEU A 20 7.45 -10.38 -3.98
C LEU A 20 7.57 -11.54 -4.98
N ALA A 21 6.54 -12.38 -5.10
CA ALA A 21 6.58 -13.51 -6.01
C ALA A 21 6.71 -13.07 -7.48
N HIS A 22 5.92 -12.08 -7.89
CA HIS A 22 6.00 -11.50 -9.23
C HIS A 22 7.38 -10.90 -9.50
N GLU A 23 7.92 -10.11 -8.57
CA GLU A 23 9.27 -9.53 -8.71
C GLU A 23 10.34 -10.62 -8.87
N LEU A 24 10.30 -11.67 -8.04
CA LEU A 24 11.26 -12.77 -8.12
C LEU A 24 11.17 -13.50 -9.45
N ALA A 25 9.96 -13.87 -9.88
CA ALA A 25 9.75 -14.68 -11.07
C ALA A 25 9.90 -13.87 -12.37
N ALA A 26 9.18 -12.75 -12.50
CA ALA A 26 9.11 -11.99 -13.73
C ALA A 26 10.35 -11.12 -13.98
N ASN A 27 10.93 -10.54 -12.92
CA ASN A 27 11.98 -9.51 -13.06
C ASN A 27 13.36 -10.00 -12.64
N ARG A 28 13.45 -10.98 -11.72
CA ARG A 28 14.72 -11.48 -11.19
C ARG A 28 15.10 -12.88 -11.65
N GLY A 29 14.29 -13.49 -12.51
CA GLY A 29 14.56 -14.78 -13.16
C GLY A 29 14.53 -15.99 -12.24
N TYR A 30 13.89 -15.91 -11.06
CA TYR A 30 13.69 -17.08 -10.22
C TYR A 30 12.67 -18.02 -10.86
N THR A 31 13.02 -19.30 -10.98
CA THR A 31 12.19 -20.30 -11.70
C THR A 31 11.44 -21.25 -10.79
N SER A 32 11.64 -21.15 -9.46
CA SER A 32 11.01 -22.02 -8.47
C SER A 32 10.44 -21.18 -7.32
N VAL A 33 9.31 -20.52 -7.58
CA VAL A 33 8.60 -19.68 -6.59
C VAL A 33 7.24 -20.27 -6.31
N THR A 34 6.96 -20.57 -5.04
CA THR A 34 5.67 -21.10 -4.58
C THR A 34 5.09 -20.22 -3.49
N ILE A 35 3.81 -19.85 -3.62
CA ILE A 35 3.03 -19.18 -2.58
C ILE A 35 2.14 -20.20 -1.87
N LEU A 36 2.13 -20.13 -0.54
CA LEU A 36 1.22 -20.86 0.33
C LEU A 36 0.21 -19.90 0.95
N ASP A 37 -1.08 -20.21 0.87
CA ASP A 37 -2.12 -19.47 1.59
C ASP A 37 -3.31 -20.38 1.93
N ARG A 38 -4.20 -19.90 2.81
CA ARG A 38 -5.48 -20.55 3.12
C ARG A 38 -6.43 -20.51 1.92
N PHE A 39 -6.36 -19.47 1.10
CA PHE A 39 -7.26 -19.27 -0.05
C PHE A 39 -6.50 -18.93 -1.33
N LEU A 40 -7.09 -19.22 -2.49
CA LEU A 40 -6.60 -18.70 -3.76
C LEU A 40 -6.79 -17.18 -3.79
N PRO A 41 -5.79 -16.39 -4.20
CA PRO A 41 -5.96 -14.95 -4.31
C PRO A 41 -7.04 -14.60 -5.34
N PRO A 42 -7.91 -13.61 -5.06
CA PRO A 42 -7.88 -12.72 -3.90
C PRO A 42 -8.35 -13.41 -2.61
N VAL A 43 -7.51 -13.35 -1.57
CA VAL A 43 -7.77 -13.97 -0.26
C VAL A 43 -8.92 -13.22 0.43
N PRO A 44 -10.10 -13.85 0.67
CA PRO A 44 -11.32 -13.14 1.08
C PRO A 44 -11.21 -12.39 2.41
N ASP A 45 -10.39 -12.90 3.35
CA ASP A 45 -10.15 -12.27 4.65
C ASP A 45 -8.78 -11.56 4.72
N GLY A 46 -8.14 -11.36 3.56
CA GLY A 46 -6.86 -10.64 3.47
C GLY A 46 -7.07 -9.13 3.52
N SER A 47 -6.24 -8.42 4.31
CA SER A 47 -6.35 -6.96 4.46
C SER A 47 -6.13 -6.16 3.17
N SER A 48 -5.56 -6.78 2.13
CA SER A 48 -5.39 -6.17 0.81
C SER A 48 -6.56 -6.39 -0.14
N VAL A 49 -7.55 -7.19 0.25
CA VAL A 49 -8.74 -7.49 -0.56
C VAL A 49 -9.91 -6.73 0.02
N ASP A 50 -10.34 -5.72 -0.72
CA ASP A 50 -11.42 -4.82 -0.33
C ASP A 50 -12.03 -4.21 -1.58
N VAL A 51 -13.22 -3.61 -1.47
CA VAL A 51 -13.83 -2.84 -2.56
C VAL A 51 -13.04 -1.58 -2.86
N SER A 52 -12.35 -1.01 -1.86
CA SER A 52 -11.54 0.19 -2.03
C SER A 52 -10.38 0.28 -1.03
N ARG A 53 -9.29 0.94 -1.44
CA ARG A 53 -8.21 1.37 -0.54
C ARG A 53 -7.77 2.79 -0.89
N ILE A 54 -7.48 3.60 0.14
CA ILE A 54 -6.98 4.97 -0.03
C ILE A 54 -5.58 4.94 -0.63
N ILE A 55 -5.37 5.74 -1.67
CA ILE A 55 -4.06 6.04 -2.25
C ILE A 55 -3.72 7.50 -1.91
N ARG A 56 -2.62 7.72 -1.20
CA ARG A 56 -2.22 9.04 -0.68
C ARG A 56 -0.72 9.12 -0.45
N THR A 57 -0.16 10.32 -0.32
CA THR A 57 1.30 10.53 -0.14
C THR A 57 1.65 11.37 1.09
N GLU A 58 0.66 11.82 1.85
CA GLU A 58 0.83 12.76 2.98
C GLU A 58 1.29 12.04 4.26
N TYR A 59 2.41 11.33 4.20
CA TYR A 59 2.99 10.64 5.35
C TYR A 59 3.95 11.52 6.13
N ALA A 60 3.72 11.75 7.42
CA ALA A 60 4.65 12.52 8.26
C ALA A 60 6.07 11.89 8.38
N ASP A 61 6.24 10.65 7.94
CA ASP A 61 7.54 9.97 7.83
C ASP A 61 8.09 10.08 6.39
N PRO A 62 9.32 10.60 6.19
CA PRO A 62 9.90 10.80 4.87
C PRO A 62 10.08 9.52 4.05
N LEU A 63 10.43 8.39 4.68
CA LEU A 63 10.60 7.12 3.98
C LEU A 63 9.26 6.66 3.41
N TYR A 64 8.20 6.68 4.23
CA TYR A 64 6.87 6.32 3.77
C TYR A 64 6.33 7.27 2.71
N SER A 65 6.60 8.57 2.82
CA SER A 65 6.17 9.51 1.78
C SER A 65 6.88 9.27 0.45
N SER A 66 8.18 8.95 0.47
CA SER A 66 8.93 8.58 -0.73
C SER A 66 8.33 7.33 -1.37
N LEU A 67 8.14 6.26 -0.58
CA LEU A 67 7.54 5.01 -1.07
C LEU A 67 6.13 5.22 -1.64
N ALA A 68 5.32 6.06 -0.99
CA ALA A 68 3.99 6.38 -1.46
C ALA A 68 4.01 7.20 -2.76
N THR A 69 4.99 8.09 -2.92
CA THR A 69 5.17 8.90 -4.13
C THR A 69 5.58 8.02 -5.32
N ASP A 70 6.51 7.08 -5.11
CA ASP A 70 6.91 6.10 -6.12
C ASP A 70 5.73 5.20 -6.50
N ALA A 71 4.99 4.70 -5.51
CA ALA A 71 3.80 3.88 -5.76
C ALA A 71 2.72 4.63 -6.55
N LEU A 72 2.49 5.92 -6.25
CA LEU A 72 1.54 6.76 -6.97
C LEU A 72 1.90 6.90 -8.45
N GLN A 73 3.19 7.01 -8.79
CA GLN A 73 3.61 7.01 -10.20
C GLN A 73 3.25 5.67 -10.87
N GLY A 74 3.48 4.56 -10.18
CA GLY A 74 3.06 3.23 -10.63
C GLY A 74 1.55 3.14 -10.89
N TRP A 75 0.73 3.64 -9.96
CA TRP A 75 -0.72 3.68 -10.11
C TRP A 75 -1.16 4.48 -11.34
N ARG A 76 -0.53 5.62 -11.62
CA ARG A 76 -0.93 6.48 -12.75
C ARG A 76 -0.45 5.96 -14.11
N THR A 77 0.76 5.42 -14.17
CA THR A 77 1.47 5.18 -15.44
C THR A 77 1.51 3.72 -15.86
N SER A 78 1.32 2.78 -14.94
CA SER A 78 1.31 1.36 -15.28
C SER A 78 0.01 0.99 -15.98
N GLU A 79 0.08 0.45 -17.19
CA GLU A 79 -1.07 -0.13 -17.90
C GLU A 79 -1.78 -1.23 -17.10
N VAL A 80 -1.08 -1.83 -16.14
CA VAL A 80 -1.59 -2.90 -15.27
C VAL A 80 -2.45 -2.35 -14.14
N TYR A 81 -2.01 -1.24 -13.53
CA TYR A 81 -2.57 -0.74 -12.28
C TYR A 81 -3.41 0.52 -12.46
N SER A 82 -3.18 1.29 -13.52
CA SER A 82 -3.99 2.48 -13.83
C SER A 82 -5.48 2.19 -14.02
N PRO A 83 -5.93 1.02 -14.56
CA PRO A 83 -7.35 0.72 -14.62
C PRO A 83 -8.02 0.56 -13.24
N HIS A 84 -7.24 0.30 -12.19
CA HIS A 84 -7.73 0.12 -10.83
C HIS A 84 -7.60 1.38 -9.98
N TYR A 85 -6.98 2.44 -10.49
CA TYR A 85 -6.74 3.67 -9.74
C TYR A 85 -7.74 4.77 -10.12
N HIS A 86 -8.36 5.34 -9.10
CA HIS A 86 -9.33 6.42 -9.22
C HIS A 86 -8.79 7.67 -8.51
N GLU A 87 -8.24 8.59 -9.31
CA GLU A 87 -7.68 9.86 -8.83
C GLU A 87 -8.79 10.87 -8.50
N SER A 88 -9.50 10.64 -7.41
CA SER A 88 -10.60 11.48 -6.92
C SER A 88 -10.14 12.63 -6.02
N GLY A 89 -8.84 12.77 -5.80
CA GLY A 89 -8.27 13.56 -4.71
C GLY A 89 -8.47 12.90 -3.34
N PHE A 90 -7.74 13.41 -2.35
CA PHE A 90 -7.79 12.95 -0.97
C PHE A 90 -7.65 14.14 -0.01
N VAL A 91 -8.46 14.17 1.04
CA VAL A 91 -8.36 15.15 2.12
C VAL A 91 -8.00 14.44 3.41
N MET A 92 -6.91 14.88 4.04
CA MET A 92 -6.57 14.51 5.40
C MET A 92 -6.96 15.66 6.32
N MET A 93 -7.63 15.35 7.43
CA MET A 93 -8.06 16.36 8.41
C MET A 93 -7.54 16.00 9.80
N ALA A 94 -7.33 17.02 10.62
CA ALA A 94 -7.04 16.87 12.03
C ALA A 94 -7.85 17.88 12.82
N ASP A 95 -8.42 17.43 13.93
CA ASP A 95 -9.12 18.27 14.89
C ASP A 95 -8.07 19.11 15.65
N GLU A 96 -8.16 20.44 15.55
CA GLU A 96 -7.20 21.36 16.16
C GLU A 96 -7.85 22.27 17.22
N ARG A 97 -9.00 21.88 17.79
CA ARG A 97 -9.70 22.64 18.85
C ARG A 97 -8.82 22.99 20.04
N GLU A 98 -8.02 22.01 20.48
CA GLU A 98 -7.18 22.16 21.67
C GLU A 98 -5.75 22.57 21.31
N ARG A 99 -5.21 22.04 20.21
CA ARG A 99 -3.84 22.29 19.76
C ARG A 99 -3.63 21.83 18.31
N PRO A 100 -2.62 22.38 17.61
CA PRO A 100 -2.22 21.90 16.29
C PRO A 100 -1.82 20.42 16.28
N SER A 101 -2.08 19.74 15.16
CA SER A 101 -1.74 18.33 14.98
C SER A 101 -0.22 18.14 14.81
N PRO A 102 0.45 17.37 15.69
CA PRO A 102 1.88 17.07 15.54
C PRO A 102 2.19 16.35 14.22
N TYR A 103 1.21 15.60 13.69
CA TYR A 103 1.35 14.94 12.39
C TYR A 103 1.40 15.96 11.25
N PHE A 104 0.52 16.96 11.27
CA PHE A 104 0.48 18.02 10.26
C PHE A 104 1.67 18.97 10.36
N GLU A 105 2.11 19.29 11.57
CA GLU A 105 3.35 20.05 11.79
C GLU A 105 4.54 19.33 11.15
N LYS A 106 4.73 18.05 11.50
CA LYS A 106 5.82 17.25 10.92
C LYS A 106 5.68 17.16 9.40
N TYR A 107 4.48 16.88 8.89
CA TYR A 107 4.19 16.83 7.46
C TYR A 107 4.60 18.13 6.73
N ARG A 108 4.14 19.27 7.23
CA ARG A 108 4.46 20.60 6.69
C ARG A 108 5.97 20.86 6.67
N GLN A 109 6.65 20.62 7.79
CA GLN A 109 8.08 20.91 7.94
C GLN A 109 8.94 20.27 6.85
N TRP A 110 8.77 18.97 6.59
CA TRP A 110 9.63 18.29 5.62
C TRP A 110 9.14 18.47 4.17
N LYS A 111 7.83 18.61 3.91
CA LYS A 111 7.33 18.88 2.55
C LYS A 111 7.78 20.23 2.04
N THR A 112 7.69 21.28 2.86
CA THR A 112 8.21 22.60 2.51
C THR A 112 9.72 22.58 2.26
N ALA A 113 10.46 21.67 2.91
CA ALA A 113 11.89 21.49 2.67
C ALA A 113 12.21 20.76 1.35
N GLN A 114 11.37 19.80 0.92
CA GLN A 114 11.60 18.96 -0.27
C GLN A 114 11.01 19.52 -1.57
N ASP A 115 9.81 20.09 -1.54
CA ASP A 115 9.04 20.44 -2.73
C ASP A 115 8.82 21.96 -2.78
N ARG A 116 9.85 22.68 -3.23
CA ARG A 116 9.82 24.15 -3.35
C ARG A 116 8.97 24.64 -4.52
N GLU A 117 8.59 23.75 -5.44
CA GLU A 117 7.96 24.11 -6.71
C GLU A 117 6.44 23.91 -6.71
N ARG A 118 5.89 23.06 -5.83
CA ARG A 118 4.44 22.91 -5.65
C ARG A 118 4.02 23.19 -4.20
N PRO A 119 3.31 24.29 -3.94
CA PRO A 119 2.81 24.57 -2.61
C PRO A 119 1.81 23.49 -2.18
N LEU A 120 1.97 23.02 -0.94
CA LEU A 120 0.99 22.14 -0.30
C LEU A 120 -0.35 22.88 -0.20
N GLU A 121 -1.43 22.23 -0.63
CA GLU A 121 -2.78 22.72 -0.35
C GLU A 121 -3.09 22.37 1.11
N PHE A 122 -2.96 23.37 1.96
CA PHE A 122 -3.21 23.29 3.39
C PHE A 122 -4.18 24.38 3.81
N PHE A 123 -5.17 24.03 4.61
CA PHE A 123 -6.25 24.89 5.06
C PHE A 123 -6.31 24.84 6.58
N GLU A 124 -6.11 25.98 7.23
CA GLU A 124 -6.21 26.11 8.69
C GLU A 124 -7.69 26.31 9.11
N PRO A 125 -8.07 25.97 10.35
CA PRO A 125 -9.36 26.36 10.91
C PRO A 125 -9.58 27.90 10.85
N PRO A 126 -10.80 28.40 10.59
CA PRO A 126 -12.00 27.66 10.18
C PRO A 126 -12.13 27.48 8.66
N HIS A 127 -11.17 27.97 7.87
CA HIS A 127 -11.23 28.00 6.41
C HIS A 127 -11.28 26.62 5.74
N ALA A 128 -10.81 25.57 6.43
CA ALA A 128 -10.93 24.21 5.95
C ALA A 128 -12.38 23.81 5.62
N ASP A 129 -13.37 24.35 6.35
CA ASP A 129 -14.77 24.05 6.12
C ASP A 129 -15.24 24.45 4.72
N ASP A 130 -15.02 25.71 4.34
CA ASP A 130 -15.42 26.23 3.03
C ASP A 130 -14.63 25.58 1.90
N GLU A 131 -13.32 25.37 2.06
CA GLU A 131 -12.47 24.79 1.02
C GLU A 131 -12.79 23.31 0.76
N VAL A 132 -12.96 22.50 1.81
CA VAL A 132 -13.32 21.08 1.65
C VAL A 132 -14.72 20.94 1.05
N LYS A 133 -15.69 21.75 1.47
CA LYS A 133 -17.04 21.76 0.87
C LYS A 133 -17.04 22.24 -0.58
N ARG A 134 -16.15 23.17 -0.93
CA ARG A 134 -15.97 23.63 -2.32
C ARG A 134 -15.45 22.50 -3.21
N LEU A 135 -14.44 21.75 -2.74
CA LEU A 135 -13.84 20.61 -3.44
C LEU A 135 -14.80 19.40 -3.52
N TYR A 136 -15.48 19.11 -2.42
CA TYR A 136 -16.34 17.94 -2.25
C TYR A 136 -17.74 18.37 -1.82
N ARG A 137 -18.58 18.71 -2.81
CA ARG A 137 -19.93 19.28 -2.62
C ARG A 137 -20.90 18.40 -1.80
N GLY A 138 -20.60 17.11 -1.62
CA GLY A 138 -21.40 16.20 -0.80
C GLY A 138 -21.12 16.28 0.71
N VAL A 139 -20.10 17.01 1.14
CA VAL A 139 -19.73 17.15 2.55
C VAL A 139 -20.71 18.08 3.26
N GLN A 140 -21.37 17.58 4.31
CA GLN A 140 -22.35 18.32 5.11
C GLN A 140 -21.89 18.56 6.56
N ALA A 141 -20.75 17.98 6.96
CA ALA A 141 -20.20 18.12 8.30
C ALA A 141 -19.76 19.56 8.61
N ASP A 142 -19.70 19.89 9.90
CA ASP A 142 -19.06 21.11 10.39
C ASP A 142 -17.57 20.84 10.62
N LEU A 143 -16.72 21.47 9.81
CA LEU A 143 -15.28 21.28 9.81
C LEU A 143 -14.51 22.52 10.29
N ARG A 144 -15.21 23.50 10.89
CA ARG A 144 -14.61 24.79 11.29
C ARG A 144 -13.50 24.67 12.33
N GLU A 145 -13.40 23.54 13.01
CA GLU A 145 -12.36 23.28 14.01
C GLU A 145 -11.25 22.35 13.49
N PHE A 146 -11.29 21.98 12.21
CA PHE A 146 -10.33 21.07 11.60
C PHE A 146 -9.34 21.83 10.74
N ALA A 147 -8.06 21.46 10.85
CA ALA A 147 -7.10 21.71 9.78
C ALA A 147 -7.28 20.64 8.69
N ALA A 148 -6.92 20.97 7.46
CA ALA A 148 -6.99 20.05 6.34
C ALA A 148 -5.82 20.20 5.39
N THR A 149 -5.38 19.10 4.78
CA THR A 149 -4.55 19.13 3.59
C THR A 149 -5.19 18.34 2.46
N HIS A 150 -5.08 18.87 1.25
CA HIS A 150 -5.66 18.25 0.06
C HIS A 150 -4.55 17.79 -0.89
N ASN A 151 -4.64 16.52 -1.27
CA ASN A 151 -3.83 15.94 -2.32
C ASN A 151 -4.71 15.62 -3.52
N ARG A 152 -4.59 16.44 -4.57
CA ARG A 152 -5.26 16.22 -5.87
C ARG A 152 -4.90 14.88 -6.50
N ALA A 153 -3.66 14.45 -6.28
CA ALA A 153 -3.12 13.20 -6.78
C ALA A 153 -3.45 12.01 -5.87
N GLY A 154 -4.21 12.22 -4.79
CA GLY A 154 -4.74 11.13 -3.98
C GLY A 154 -6.01 10.56 -4.59
N GLY A 155 -6.54 9.53 -3.95
CA GLY A 155 -7.80 8.93 -4.37
C GLY A 155 -7.98 7.55 -3.75
N TRP A 156 -8.56 6.64 -4.52
CA TRP A 156 -8.76 5.27 -4.10
C TRP A 156 -8.44 4.28 -5.21
N ALA A 157 -8.21 3.03 -4.86
CA ALA A 157 -8.02 1.95 -5.81
C ALA A 157 -9.04 0.82 -5.59
N ASP A 158 -9.53 0.20 -6.67
CA ASP A 158 -10.18 -1.13 -6.63
C ASP A 158 -9.15 -2.16 -6.18
N ALA A 159 -9.08 -2.36 -4.87
CA ALA A 159 -8.04 -3.17 -4.25
C ALA A 159 -8.19 -4.66 -4.61
N ALA A 160 -9.41 -5.19 -4.58
CA ALA A 160 -9.68 -6.56 -4.98
C ALA A 160 -9.37 -6.78 -6.49
N GLY A 161 -9.69 -5.80 -7.35
CA GLY A 161 -9.33 -5.79 -8.76
C GLY A 161 -7.82 -5.83 -8.98
N ALA A 162 -7.08 -4.94 -8.33
CA ALA A 162 -5.62 -4.89 -8.43
C ALA A 162 -4.96 -6.18 -7.95
N ILE A 163 -5.44 -6.78 -6.85
CA ILE A 163 -4.95 -8.07 -6.35
C ILE A 163 -5.24 -9.21 -7.32
N ARG A 164 -6.44 -9.26 -7.94
CA ARG A 164 -6.75 -10.22 -9.00
C ARG A 164 -5.79 -10.11 -10.17
N THR A 165 -5.54 -8.88 -10.65
CA THR A 165 -4.62 -8.62 -11.75
C THR A 165 -3.20 -9.08 -11.39
N LEU A 166 -2.69 -8.73 -10.20
CA LEU A 166 -1.36 -9.12 -9.76
C LEU A 166 -1.23 -10.65 -9.60
N ALA A 167 -2.25 -11.32 -9.07
CA ALA A 167 -2.29 -12.79 -8.98
C ALA A 167 -2.22 -13.43 -10.36
N GLY A 168 -2.99 -12.94 -11.34
CA GLY A 168 -2.92 -13.41 -12.73
C GLY A 168 -1.53 -13.24 -13.33
N ARG A 169 -0.85 -12.11 -13.05
CA ARG A 169 0.53 -11.89 -13.49
C ARG A 169 1.53 -12.84 -12.83
N CYS A 170 1.35 -13.18 -11.55
CA CYS A 170 2.16 -14.21 -10.90
C CYS A 170 2.03 -15.55 -11.63
N THR A 171 0.81 -15.96 -11.96
CA THR A 171 0.55 -17.20 -12.73
C THR A 171 1.25 -17.17 -14.08
N LEU A 172 1.13 -16.07 -14.84
CA LEU A 172 1.81 -15.91 -16.13
C LEU A 172 3.34 -15.94 -16.01
N ALA A 173 3.89 -15.50 -14.88
CA ALA A 173 5.32 -15.56 -14.59
C ALA A 173 5.79 -16.94 -14.09
N GLY A 174 4.91 -17.94 -14.00
CA GLY A 174 5.26 -19.30 -13.57
C GLY A 174 5.28 -19.51 -12.04
N VAL A 175 4.70 -18.59 -11.27
CA VAL A 175 4.54 -18.77 -9.81
C VAL A 175 3.51 -19.87 -9.54
N SER A 176 3.86 -20.79 -8.65
CA SER A 176 2.96 -21.86 -8.19
C SER A 176 2.18 -21.42 -6.95
N PHE A 177 0.92 -21.86 -6.85
CA PHE A 177 0.05 -21.61 -5.70
C PHE A 177 -0.37 -22.93 -5.05
N VAL A 178 -0.17 -23.06 -3.75
CA VAL A 178 -0.75 -24.15 -2.94
C VAL A 178 -1.69 -23.51 -1.93
N THR A 179 -2.96 -23.93 -1.97
CA THR A 179 -4.04 -23.25 -1.24
C THR A 179 -4.90 -24.25 -0.45
N GLY A 180 -5.84 -23.74 0.35
CA GLY A 180 -6.69 -24.58 1.20
C GLY A 180 -5.93 -25.20 2.36
N ALA A 181 -6.35 -26.39 2.79
CA ALA A 181 -5.72 -27.09 3.91
C ALA A 181 -4.21 -27.34 3.69
N GLN A 182 -3.80 -27.62 2.44
CA GLN A 182 -2.39 -27.87 2.09
C GLN A 182 -1.55 -26.58 2.01
N GLY A 183 -2.17 -25.44 1.71
CA GLY A 183 -1.51 -24.12 1.71
C GLY A 183 -1.51 -23.42 3.08
N THR A 184 -2.25 -23.97 4.05
CA THR A 184 -2.37 -23.36 5.38
C THR A 184 -1.14 -23.68 6.21
N VAL A 185 -0.25 -22.69 6.36
CA VAL A 185 0.96 -22.81 7.16
C VAL A 185 0.63 -22.73 8.65
N VAL A 186 0.96 -23.77 9.40
CA VAL A 186 0.76 -23.85 10.86
C VAL A 186 2.03 -23.67 11.68
N SER A 187 3.20 -23.92 11.08
CA SER A 187 4.50 -23.73 11.73
C SER A 187 5.62 -23.63 10.70
N LEU A 188 6.78 -23.11 11.13
CA LEU A 188 8.00 -23.08 10.32
C LEU A 188 8.94 -24.20 10.75
N LEU A 189 9.53 -24.90 9.78
CA LEU A 189 10.57 -25.88 10.04
C LEU A 189 11.87 -25.16 10.38
N ARG A 190 12.36 -25.37 11.60
CA ARG A 190 13.67 -24.88 12.04
C ARG A 190 14.67 -26.01 11.98
N ARG A 191 15.76 -25.83 11.24
CA ARG A 191 16.89 -26.77 11.29
C ARG A 191 17.54 -26.60 12.67
N ARG A 192 17.54 -27.63 13.51
CA ARG A 192 18.41 -27.65 14.70
C ARG A 192 19.86 -27.57 14.18
N GLY A 193 20.60 -26.55 14.62
CA GLY A 193 22.01 -26.42 14.26
C GLY A 193 22.78 -27.66 14.70
N ALA A 194 23.67 -28.15 13.84
CA ALA A 194 24.65 -29.14 14.22
C ALA A 194 25.61 -28.50 15.24
N GLY A 195 25.37 -28.73 16.53
CA GLY A 195 26.17 -28.19 17.61
C GLY A 195 25.79 -28.77 18.98
N GLY A 196 26.49 -29.84 19.37
CA GLY A 196 27.02 -30.00 20.73
C GLY A 196 26.09 -30.49 21.83
N LYS A 197 26.44 -31.66 22.40
CA LYS A 197 25.91 -32.21 23.65
C LYS A 197 26.30 -31.36 24.87
N SER A 198 25.40 -31.23 25.84
CA SER A 198 25.59 -31.37 27.31
C SER A 198 24.33 -30.82 28.02
N GLY A 199 23.74 -31.45 29.04
CA GLY A 199 23.91 -32.74 29.69
C GLY A 199 22.58 -33.12 30.36
#